data_AF-A0AAU2T192-F1
#
_entry.id   AF-A0AAU2T192-F1
#
_cell.length_a   1.000
_cell.length_b   1.000
_cell.length_c   1.000
_cell.angle_alpha   90.00
_cell.angle_beta   90.00
_cell.angle_gamma   90.00
#
_symmetry.space_group_name_H-M   'P 1'
#
loop_
_entity.id
_entity.type
_entity.pdbx_description
1 polymer ?
#
loop_
_entity_poly.entity_id
_entity_poly.type
_entity_poly.pdbx_seq_one_letter_code
_entity_poly.pdbx_strand_id
1 'polypeptide(L)'
;MTTDTSGTCPSVRYTLGIVRTAYRMRLLSRPAPPQFPTTVCEVVVPLGAYNAVLVQTTIAAAVLHPGLELPLPNWTANTRPGTIAVIGDSGCRVTTAGPDQACANHQTGWPFPQIANSAAKVTQPDLVIHVGDYLYRDDPAQADDKAANPGCTTSADRFTWACVVADFFRPAEKLLAMAPVVLTRGNHEDCRTPPATGGAGAAWFRYLADELRANGSCSFYPDPVEIRAGVLHLLNVDSSFADPADSGSLAQQATYTRQFESVNQLAAQQTGHDYFVVTHKPVWMVRSVGPPLETFTPVLERAVAGTTLGRLADNIRMVVSGHAHLYQMIDFNTTRPPQVTVGFSGGAPLEQGPNDAGVIGKSVGTPLQPVNHSVTQGGVFGYAALNRNAGTWDLTAHDPAGAVRGQTCTLSGSTANKEFVCH
;
A
#
# COMPACT_ATOMS: atom_id res chain seq x y z
N MET A 1 8.76 -9.99 -12.17
CA MET A 1 10.07 -9.33 -12.32
C MET A 1 10.90 -9.99 -13.41
N THR A 2 11.83 -9.24 -14.00
CA THR A 2 12.76 -9.72 -15.01
C THR A 2 14.08 -8.96 -14.96
N THR A 3 15.16 -9.56 -15.48
CA THR A 3 16.46 -8.90 -15.78
C THR A 3 16.55 -8.42 -17.24
N ASP A 4 15.42 -8.33 -17.95
CA ASP A 4 15.38 -7.99 -19.37
C ASP A 4 15.92 -6.59 -19.68
N THR A 5 17.04 -6.55 -20.40
CA THR A 5 17.74 -5.35 -20.87
C THR A 5 17.53 -5.09 -22.38
N SER A 6 16.67 -5.86 -23.05
CA SER A 6 16.55 -5.87 -24.51
C SER A 6 15.88 -4.62 -25.10
N GLY A 7 15.09 -3.90 -24.31
CA GLY A 7 14.24 -2.81 -24.80
C GLY A 7 13.11 -3.30 -25.72
N THR A 8 12.75 -4.59 -25.63
CA THR A 8 11.61 -5.21 -26.32
C THR A 8 10.58 -5.70 -25.31
N CYS A 9 9.32 -5.81 -25.74
CA CYS A 9 8.22 -6.21 -24.84
C CYS A 9 7.60 -7.54 -25.26
N PRO A 10 7.36 -8.45 -24.29
CA PRO A 10 6.70 -9.71 -24.56
C PRO A 10 5.21 -9.50 -24.88
N SER A 11 4.54 -10.59 -25.25
CA SER A 11 3.08 -10.62 -25.37
C SER A 11 2.45 -11.34 -24.18
N VAL A 12 1.27 -10.89 -23.77
CA VAL A 12 0.41 -11.58 -22.79
C VAL A 12 -0.75 -12.21 -23.55
N ARG A 13 -1.01 -13.49 -23.29
CA ARG A 13 -2.18 -14.20 -23.79
C ARG A 13 -3.18 -14.38 -22.67
N TYR A 14 -4.42 -13.92 -22.88
CA TYR A 14 -5.52 -14.11 -21.94
C TYR A 14 -6.79 -14.49 -22.68
N THR A 15 -7.81 -14.93 -21.93
CA THR A 15 -9.12 -15.29 -22.46
C THR A 15 -10.14 -14.23 -22.07
N LEU A 16 -10.94 -13.77 -23.03
CA LEU A 16 -12.08 -12.87 -22.80
C LEU A 16 -13.33 -13.52 -23.39
N GLY A 17 -14.29 -13.89 -22.53
CA GLY A 17 -15.40 -14.76 -22.91
C GLY A 17 -14.87 -16.12 -23.39
N ILE A 18 -15.04 -16.41 -24.68
CA ILE A 18 -14.56 -17.64 -25.34
C ILE A 18 -13.30 -17.42 -26.20
N VAL A 19 -12.85 -16.17 -26.35
CA VAL A 19 -11.77 -15.81 -27.27
C VAL A 19 -10.46 -15.74 -26.51
N ARG A 20 -9.44 -16.48 -26.97
CA ARG A 20 -8.09 -16.47 -26.39
C ARG A 20 -7.10 -15.82 -27.35
N THR A 21 -6.61 -14.64 -26.99
CA THR A 21 -5.79 -13.78 -27.88
C THR A 21 -4.50 -13.37 -27.19
N ALA A 22 -3.42 -13.25 -27.97
CA ALA A 22 -2.15 -12.69 -27.52
C ALA A 22 -2.07 -11.21 -27.88
N TYR A 23 -1.73 -10.38 -26.89
CA TYR A 23 -1.57 -8.94 -27.03
C TYR A 23 -0.12 -8.58 -26.70
N ARG A 24 0.53 -7.87 -27.62
CA ARG A 24 1.88 -7.35 -27.38
C ARG A 24 1.81 -6.26 -26.32
N MET A 25 2.64 -6.37 -25.29
CA MET A 25 2.75 -5.31 -24.27
C MET A 25 3.39 -4.06 -24.89
N ARG A 26 2.96 -2.90 -24.43
CA ARG A 26 3.53 -1.60 -24.79
C ARG A 26 4.84 -1.41 -24.05
N LEU A 27 5.85 -0.88 -24.73
CA LEU A 27 7.09 -0.42 -24.10
C LEU A 27 6.81 0.88 -23.34
N LEU A 28 7.02 0.85 -22.02
CA LEU A 28 6.90 2.01 -21.15
C LEU A 28 8.27 2.64 -20.94
N SER A 29 9.24 1.85 -20.48
CA SER A 29 10.57 2.37 -20.13
C SER A 29 11.67 1.50 -20.73
N ARG A 30 12.64 2.13 -21.42
CA ARG A 30 13.88 1.48 -21.84
C ARG A 30 14.87 1.40 -20.66
N PRO A 31 15.80 0.44 -20.66
CA PRO A 31 16.89 0.40 -19.68
C PRO A 31 17.64 1.74 -19.56
N ALA A 32 17.87 2.17 -18.33
CA ALA A 32 18.60 3.37 -17.94
C ALA A 32 19.62 3.02 -16.83
N PRO A 33 20.74 2.35 -17.18
CA PRO A 33 21.77 1.98 -16.21
C PRO A 33 22.52 3.19 -15.65
N PRO A 34 23.14 3.06 -14.46
CA PRO A 34 23.20 1.85 -13.64
C PRO A 34 21.93 1.62 -12.80
N GLN A 35 21.13 2.66 -12.53
CA GLN A 35 20.05 2.59 -11.56
C GLN A 35 18.90 1.67 -11.98
N PHE A 36 18.53 1.72 -13.26
CA PHE A 36 17.35 1.04 -13.78
C PHE A 36 17.65 0.23 -15.04
N PRO A 37 18.38 -0.90 -14.93
CA PRO A 37 18.85 -1.66 -16.07
C PRO A 37 17.75 -2.46 -16.79
N THR A 38 16.49 -2.37 -16.37
CA THR A 38 15.40 -3.21 -16.91
C THR A 38 14.46 -2.47 -17.85
N THR A 39 13.91 -3.24 -18.78
CA THR A 39 12.81 -2.87 -19.65
C THR A 39 11.49 -2.98 -18.88
N VAL A 40 10.67 -1.92 -18.91
CA VAL A 40 9.32 -1.93 -18.32
C VAL A 40 8.30 -1.93 -19.43
N CYS A 41 7.37 -2.88 -19.36
CA CYS A 41 6.30 -3.06 -20.33
C CYS A 41 4.96 -3.11 -19.61
N GLU A 42 3.91 -2.68 -20.28
CA GLU A 42 2.56 -2.62 -19.73
C GLU A 42 1.54 -3.11 -20.76
N VAL A 43 0.48 -3.74 -20.28
CA VAL A 43 -0.72 -4.00 -21.07
C VAL A 43 -1.94 -3.75 -20.19
N VAL A 44 -2.93 -3.04 -20.74
CA VAL A 44 -4.24 -2.92 -20.11
C VAL A 44 -5.02 -4.20 -20.38
N VAL A 45 -5.40 -4.89 -19.31
CA VAL A 45 -6.20 -6.12 -19.38
C VAL A 45 -7.66 -5.77 -19.08
N PRO A 46 -8.62 -6.08 -19.98
CA PRO A 46 -10.04 -5.84 -19.72
C PRO A 46 -10.56 -6.62 -18.50
N LEU A 47 -11.44 -6.01 -17.71
CA LEU A 47 -12.12 -6.69 -16.61
C LEU A 47 -12.92 -7.90 -17.13
N GLY A 48 -12.85 -9.02 -16.41
CA GLY A 48 -13.45 -10.29 -16.82
C GLY A 48 -12.56 -11.15 -17.72
N ALA A 49 -11.36 -10.68 -18.08
CA ALA A 49 -10.33 -11.55 -18.65
C ALA A 49 -9.80 -12.53 -17.60
N TYR A 50 -9.43 -13.74 -18.02
CA TYR A 50 -8.88 -14.79 -17.16
C TYR A 50 -7.80 -15.61 -17.88
N ASN A 51 -7.05 -16.42 -17.12
CA ASN A 51 -5.94 -17.25 -17.62
C ASN A 51 -4.87 -16.46 -18.40
N ALA A 52 -4.44 -15.32 -17.84
CA ALA A 52 -3.35 -14.55 -18.41
C ALA A 52 -2.00 -15.24 -18.24
N VAL A 53 -1.27 -15.37 -19.35
CA VAL A 53 0.04 -16.00 -19.40
C VAL A 53 0.96 -15.25 -20.37
N LEU A 54 2.21 -15.01 -19.97
CA LEU A 54 3.24 -14.48 -20.85
C LEU A 54 3.57 -15.49 -21.96
N VAL A 55 3.68 -15.03 -23.19
CA VAL A 55 3.99 -15.89 -24.34
C VAL A 55 5.49 -16.17 -24.35
N GLN A 56 5.90 -17.36 -23.91
CA GLN A 56 7.30 -17.78 -23.73
C GLN A 56 8.23 -17.39 -24.89
N THR A 57 7.80 -17.61 -26.14
CA THR A 57 8.62 -17.33 -27.34
C THR A 57 8.85 -15.84 -27.61
N THR A 58 8.21 -14.95 -26.85
CA THR A 58 8.34 -13.49 -26.97
C THR A 58 9.13 -12.86 -25.82
N ILE A 59 9.59 -13.67 -24.86
CA ILE A 59 10.30 -13.22 -23.67
C ILE A 59 11.80 -13.17 -23.98
N ALA A 60 12.42 -12.00 -23.82
CA ALA A 60 13.86 -11.81 -23.96
C ALA A 60 14.62 -11.97 -22.63
N ALA A 61 13.90 -12.03 -21.51
CA ALA A 61 14.45 -12.22 -20.17
C ALA A 61 15.16 -13.57 -20.00
N ALA A 62 16.31 -13.56 -19.33
CA ALA A 62 16.98 -14.79 -18.91
C ALA A 62 16.24 -15.50 -17.76
N VAL A 63 15.64 -14.73 -16.85
CA VAL A 63 14.89 -15.24 -15.69
C VAL A 63 13.60 -14.44 -15.53
N LEU A 64 12.51 -15.14 -15.19
CA LEU A 64 11.19 -14.58 -14.95
C LEU A 64 10.67 -15.03 -13.57
N HIS A 65 10.16 -14.08 -12.80
CA HIS A 65 9.58 -14.29 -11.47
C HIS A 65 8.17 -13.67 -11.39
N PRO A 66 7.18 -14.29 -10.72
CA PRO A 66 7.21 -15.64 -10.12
C PRO A 66 7.07 -16.77 -11.15
N GLY A 67 6.69 -16.44 -12.38
CA GLY A 67 6.43 -17.40 -13.44
C GLY A 67 5.74 -16.74 -14.62
N LEU A 68 5.16 -17.55 -15.51
CA LEU A 68 4.48 -17.05 -16.72
C LEU A 68 3.05 -16.57 -16.47
N GLU A 69 2.41 -17.10 -15.45
CA GLU A 69 1.02 -16.78 -15.10
C GLU A 69 0.95 -15.42 -14.41
N LEU A 70 -0.07 -14.64 -14.77
CA LEU A 70 -0.33 -13.33 -14.18
C LEU A 70 -1.66 -13.39 -13.43
N PRO A 71 -1.70 -13.08 -12.12
CA PRO A 71 -2.95 -13.06 -11.39
C PRO A 71 -3.84 -11.96 -11.95
N LEU A 72 -5.07 -12.33 -12.30
CA LEU A 72 -6.11 -11.40 -12.73
C LEU A 72 -7.24 -11.35 -11.71
N PRO A 73 -7.95 -10.21 -11.62
CA PRO A 73 -9.20 -10.12 -10.87
C PRO A 73 -10.17 -11.28 -11.13
N ASN A 74 -10.70 -11.88 -10.08
CA ASN A 74 -11.78 -12.87 -10.16
C ASN A 74 -13.19 -12.23 -10.02
N TRP A 75 -13.27 -10.91 -9.89
CA TRP A 75 -14.51 -10.14 -9.86
C TRP A 75 -14.89 -9.57 -11.23
N THR A 76 -16.14 -9.13 -11.32
CA THR A 76 -16.78 -8.54 -12.51
C THR A 76 -17.17 -7.09 -12.23
N ALA A 77 -17.74 -6.40 -13.22
CA ALA A 77 -18.28 -5.05 -13.03
C ALA A 77 -19.41 -4.96 -11.97
N ASN A 78 -20.06 -6.09 -11.64
CA ASN A 78 -21.18 -6.14 -10.70
C ASN A 78 -20.83 -6.87 -9.39
N THR A 79 -19.61 -7.38 -9.26
CA THR A 79 -19.12 -8.04 -8.04
C THR A 79 -17.90 -7.28 -7.49
N ARG A 80 -17.26 -7.78 -6.43
CA ARG A 80 -16.11 -7.15 -5.77
C ARG A 80 -15.21 -8.23 -5.16
N PRO A 81 -13.95 -7.95 -4.77
CA PRO A 81 -13.11 -8.89 -4.04
C PRO A 81 -13.81 -9.46 -2.81
N GLY A 82 -13.61 -10.75 -2.52
CA GLY A 82 -14.12 -11.43 -1.33
C GLY A 82 -13.16 -11.32 -0.15
N THR A 83 -11.86 -11.42 -0.40
CA THR A 83 -10.81 -11.29 0.61
C THR A 83 -9.74 -10.31 0.15
N ILE A 84 -9.38 -9.36 1.01
CA ILE A 84 -8.33 -8.36 0.77
C ILE A 84 -7.25 -8.51 1.84
N ALA A 85 -5.99 -8.68 1.45
CA ALA A 85 -4.87 -8.56 2.38
C ALA A 85 -4.33 -7.13 2.35
N VAL A 86 -4.07 -6.55 3.52
CA VAL A 86 -3.48 -5.22 3.67
C VAL A 86 -2.09 -5.36 4.29
N ILE A 87 -1.10 -4.77 3.64
CA ILE A 87 0.33 -4.83 3.97
C ILE A 87 0.86 -3.41 3.98
N GLY A 88 1.77 -3.06 4.88
CA GLY A 88 2.41 -1.74 4.86
C GLY A 88 3.76 -1.73 5.55
N ASP A 89 4.59 -0.77 5.16
CA ASP A 89 5.87 -0.47 5.82
C ASP A 89 6.74 -1.73 5.87
N SER A 90 7.01 -2.28 4.69
CA SER A 90 7.46 -3.66 4.55
C SER A 90 8.97 -3.80 4.35
N GLY A 91 9.67 -2.74 3.94
CA GLY A 91 11.09 -2.84 3.57
C GLY A 91 12.01 -3.13 4.75
N CYS A 92 13.24 -3.57 4.45
CA CYS A 92 14.23 -3.85 5.49
C CYS A 92 15.02 -2.58 5.84
N ARG A 93 14.95 -2.15 7.10
CA ARG A 93 15.69 -0.97 7.58
C ARG A 93 17.19 -1.21 7.63
N VAL A 94 17.91 -0.53 6.76
CA VAL A 94 19.38 -0.48 6.75
C VAL A 94 19.80 0.98 6.64
N THR A 95 20.45 1.48 7.67
CA THR A 95 20.64 2.91 7.90
C THR A 95 22.07 3.36 7.70
N THR A 96 22.26 4.65 7.39
CA THR A 96 23.59 5.27 7.43
C THR A 96 24.14 5.41 8.86
N ALA A 97 23.24 5.43 9.85
CA ALA A 97 23.56 5.54 11.27
C ALA A 97 22.44 4.97 12.14
N GLY A 98 22.81 4.15 13.13
CA GLY A 98 21.90 3.48 14.04
C GLY A 98 21.92 1.96 13.88
N PRO A 99 21.03 1.24 14.58
CA PRO A 99 20.94 -0.21 14.47
C PRO A 99 20.26 -0.61 13.17
N ASP A 100 20.79 -1.58 12.43
CA ASP A 100 20.11 -2.12 11.25
C ASP A 100 19.21 -3.30 11.62
N GLN A 101 18.18 -3.55 10.81
CA GLN A 101 17.46 -4.83 10.86
C GLN A 101 18.34 -5.93 10.27
N ALA A 102 18.23 -7.14 10.83
CA ALA A 102 18.85 -8.32 10.25
C ALA A 102 18.03 -8.80 9.04
N CYS A 103 18.29 -8.24 7.86
CA CYS A 103 17.57 -8.52 6.61
C CYS A 103 17.69 -9.99 6.19
N ALA A 104 18.77 -10.68 6.55
CA ALA A 104 18.93 -12.11 6.28
C ALA A 104 18.06 -13.00 7.19
N ASN A 105 17.57 -12.49 8.34
CA ASN A 105 16.76 -13.24 9.30
C ASN A 105 15.27 -12.90 9.14
N HIS A 106 14.54 -13.76 8.44
CA HIS A 106 13.13 -13.57 8.15
C HIS A 106 12.17 -14.04 9.27
N GLN A 107 12.69 -14.54 10.39
CA GLN A 107 11.87 -15.00 11.52
C GLN A 107 11.71 -13.93 12.59
N THR A 108 12.82 -13.25 12.93
CA THR A 108 12.84 -12.27 14.02
C THR A 108 13.49 -10.94 13.64
N GLY A 109 14.21 -10.85 12.53
CA GLY A 109 14.87 -9.63 12.08
C GLY A 109 13.98 -8.78 11.18
N TRP A 110 13.66 -9.32 10.01
CA TRP A 110 12.83 -8.69 8.99
C TRP A 110 11.80 -9.70 8.45
N PRO A 111 10.60 -9.79 9.05
CA PRO A 111 9.67 -10.88 8.79
C PRO A 111 8.77 -10.69 7.55
N PHE A 112 8.97 -9.64 6.76
CA PHE A 112 8.15 -9.39 5.57
C PHE A 112 8.08 -10.59 4.61
N PRO A 113 9.19 -11.31 4.29
CA PRO A 113 9.10 -12.50 3.44
C PRO A 113 8.21 -13.59 4.06
N GLN A 114 8.23 -13.76 5.38
CA GLN A 114 7.35 -14.71 6.06
C GLN A 114 5.90 -14.24 5.98
N ILE A 115 5.63 -12.96 6.27
CA ILE A 115 4.30 -12.34 6.21
C ILE A 115 3.68 -12.46 4.82
N ALA A 116 4.42 -12.09 3.75
CA ALA A 116 3.92 -12.19 2.39
C ALA A 116 3.61 -13.65 1.99
N ASN A 117 4.44 -14.60 2.42
CA ASN A 117 4.18 -16.03 2.22
C ASN A 117 2.94 -16.51 3.00
N SER A 118 2.75 -16.07 4.23
CA SER A 118 1.60 -16.42 5.06
C SER A 118 0.31 -15.81 4.51
N ALA A 119 0.31 -14.54 4.11
CA ALA A 119 -0.82 -13.91 3.44
C ALA A 119 -1.20 -14.68 2.16
N ALA A 120 -0.22 -15.04 1.33
CA ALA A 120 -0.48 -15.82 0.12
C ALA A 120 -1.06 -17.22 0.42
N LYS A 121 -0.58 -17.91 1.46
CA LYS A 121 -0.96 -19.32 1.71
C LYS A 121 -2.16 -19.52 2.62
N VAL A 122 -2.26 -18.69 3.66
CA VAL A 122 -3.25 -18.80 4.74
C VAL A 122 -4.45 -17.91 4.44
N THR A 123 -4.22 -16.64 4.09
CA THR A 123 -5.31 -15.71 3.79
C THR A 123 -5.84 -15.87 2.37
N GLN A 124 -4.98 -16.21 1.40
CA GLN A 124 -5.36 -16.41 0.00
C GLN A 124 -6.23 -15.27 -0.57
N PRO A 125 -5.72 -14.02 -0.51
CA PRO A 125 -6.52 -12.85 -0.91
C PRO A 125 -6.86 -12.87 -2.40
N ASP A 126 -8.00 -12.28 -2.75
CA ASP A 126 -8.35 -11.95 -4.13
C ASP A 126 -7.66 -10.64 -4.58
N LEU A 127 -7.36 -9.76 -3.62
CA LEU A 127 -6.73 -8.46 -3.83
C LEU A 127 -5.74 -8.15 -2.70
N VAL A 128 -4.61 -7.55 -3.04
CA VAL A 128 -3.65 -7.02 -2.06
C VAL A 128 -3.67 -5.50 -2.12
N ILE A 129 -3.69 -4.84 -0.95
CA ILE A 129 -3.45 -3.41 -0.81
C ILE A 129 -2.13 -3.25 -0.06
N HIS A 130 -1.14 -2.59 -0.68
CA HIS A 130 0.09 -2.20 0.00
C HIS A 130 0.12 -0.68 0.24
N VAL A 131 0.14 -0.27 1.51
CA VAL A 131 -0.04 1.13 1.93
C VAL A 131 1.27 1.93 1.98
N GLY A 132 2.24 1.60 1.12
CA GLY A 132 3.50 2.35 1.02
C GLY A 132 4.65 1.89 1.90
N ASP A 133 5.77 2.59 1.73
CA ASP A 133 7.06 2.38 2.37
C ASP A 133 7.61 0.98 2.07
N TYR A 134 8.33 0.90 0.95
CA TYR A 134 8.90 -0.33 0.41
C TYR A 134 10.43 -0.33 0.54
N LEU A 135 11.07 0.82 0.36
CA LEU A 135 12.52 0.97 0.25
C LEU A 135 13.09 1.56 1.54
N TYR A 136 13.65 0.68 2.38
CA TYR A 136 14.15 1.06 3.71
C TYR A 136 15.69 0.99 3.81
N ARG A 137 16.35 0.62 2.73
CA ARG A 137 17.82 0.57 2.63
C ARG A 137 18.39 1.92 2.24
N ASP A 138 18.61 2.77 3.24
CA ASP A 138 19.33 4.04 3.08
C ASP A 138 20.83 3.81 2.78
N ASP A 139 21.40 2.74 3.35
CA ASP A 139 22.78 2.32 3.08
C ASP A 139 22.93 0.79 2.89
N PRO A 140 22.70 0.28 1.66
CA PRO A 140 22.86 -1.15 1.37
C PRO A 140 24.24 -1.74 1.70
N ALA A 141 25.28 -0.91 1.90
CA ALA A 141 26.61 -1.40 2.27
C ALA A 141 26.62 -2.10 3.64
N GLN A 142 25.69 -1.76 4.53
CA GLN A 142 25.62 -2.30 5.88
C GLN A 142 24.73 -3.55 6.00
N ALA A 143 23.99 -3.88 4.95
CA ALA A 143 23.09 -5.01 4.98
C ALA A 143 23.82 -6.35 5.19
N ASP A 144 23.20 -7.25 5.94
CA ASP A 144 23.71 -8.59 6.25
C ASP A 144 23.34 -9.65 5.18
N ASP A 145 22.57 -9.28 4.16
CA ASP A 145 22.04 -10.15 3.10
C ASP A 145 22.62 -9.85 1.70
N LYS A 146 23.72 -9.08 1.60
CA LYS A 146 24.36 -8.66 0.34
C LYS A 146 24.63 -9.82 -0.62
N ALA A 147 25.03 -10.98 -0.10
CA ALA A 147 25.30 -12.17 -0.92
C ALA A 147 24.04 -12.68 -1.66
N ALA A 148 22.85 -12.49 -1.09
CA ALA A 148 21.58 -12.84 -1.72
C ALA A 148 21.10 -11.75 -2.70
N ASN A 149 21.59 -10.52 -2.58
CA ASN A 149 21.10 -9.34 -3.32
C ASN A 149 22.22 -8.66 -4.13
N PRO A 150 22.76 -9.32 -5.17
CA PRO A 150 23.76 -8.72 -6.03
C PRO A 150 23.22 -7.44 -6.69
N GLY A 151 24.04 -6.38 -6.69
CA GLY A 151 23.65 -5.05 -7.18
C GLY A 151 22.90 -4.19 -6.16
N CYS A 152 22.64 -4.69 -4.94
CA CYS A 152 22.18 -3.91 -3.78
C CYS A 152 23.15 -4.13 -2.61
N THR A 153 24.39 -3.66 -2.78
CA THR A 153 25.51 -4.05 -1.90
C THR A 153 26.40 -2.90 -1.46
N THR A 154 26.24 -1.73 -2.07
CA THR A 154 26.99 -0.51 -1.76
C THR A 154 26.03 0.64 -1.51
N SER A 155 26.48 1.71 -0.84
CA SER A 155 25.66 2.90 -0.59
C SER A 155 25.19 3.57 -1.88
N ALA A 156 25.95 3.40 -2.98
CA ALA A 156 25.58 3.91 -4.31
C ALA A 156 24.43 3.13 -4.95
N ASP A 157 24.17 1.90 -4.49
CA ASP A 157 23.12 1.03 -5.03
C ASP A 157 21.73 1.36 -4.48
N ARG A 158 21.62 2.26 -3.49
CA ARG A 158 20.32 2.64 -2.92
C ARG A 158 19.36 3.10 -4.02
N PHE A 159 18.11 2.66 -3.92
CA PHE A 159 17.05 2.95 -4.90
C PHE A 159 17.30 2.42 -6.33
N THR A 160 18.29 1.54 -6.54
CA THR A 160 18.43 0.80 -7.80
C THR A 160 17.34 -0.26 -7.92
N TRP A 161 17.10 -0.74 -9.14
CA TRP A 161 16.25 -1.91 -9.38
C TRP A 161 16.61 -3.10 -8.47
N ALA A 162 17.90 -3.34 -8.22
CA ALA A 162 18.34 -4.44 -7.38
C ALA A 162 17.86 -4.28 -5.93
N CYS A 163 17.87 -3.06 -5.38
CA CYS A 163 17.32 -2.82 -4.05
C CYS A 163 15.79 -2.86 -4.01
N VAL A 164 15.10 -2.42 -5.08
CA VAL A 164 13.63 -2.60 -5.18
C VAL A 164 13.26 -4.09 -5.20
N VAL A 165 14.06 -4.93 -5.88
CA VAL A 165 13.90 -6.38 -5.86
C VAL A 165 14.18 -6.96 -4.48
N ALA A 166 15.24 -6.49 -3.81
CA ALA A 166 15.64 -6.98 -2.49
C ALA A 166 14.58 -6.71 -1.42
N ASP A 167 14.04 -5.49 -1.37
CA ASP A 167 13.11 -5.07 -0.31
C ASP A 167 11.64 -5.41 -0.59
N PHE A 168 11.23 -5.51 -1.86
CA PHE A 168 9.81 -5.69 -2.18
C PHE A 168 9.52 -6.89 -3.05
N PHE A 169 9.99 -6.90 -4.31
CA PHE A 169 9.44 -7.87 -5.24
C PHE A 169 9.83 -9.32 -4.92
N ARG A 170 11.08 -9.58 -4.52
CA ARG A 170 11.52 -10.94 -4.11
C ARG A 170 10.83 -11.42 -2.84
N PRO A 171 10.79 -10.66 -1.74
CA PRO A 171 10.12 -11.11 -0.52
C PRO A 171 8.60 -11.26 -0.70
N ALA A 172 7.98 -10.45 -1.57
CA ALA A 172 6.56 -10.53 -1.89
C ALA A 172 6.21 -11.49 -3.05
N GLU A 173 7.19 -12.21 -3.62
CA GLU A 173 7.04 -12.94 -4.89
C GLU A 173 5.81 -13.88 -4.91
N LYS A 174 5.57 -14.63 -3.83
CA LYS A 174 4.41 -15.53 -3.74
C LYS A 174 3.08 -14.80 -3.59
N LEU A 175 3.08 -13.66 -2.92
CA LEU A 175 1.88 -12.83 -2.76
C LEU A 175 1.51 -12.16 -4.09
N LEU A 176 2.50 -11.63 -4.80
CA LEU A 176 2.34 -11.05 -6.14
C LEU A 176 2.00 -12.09 -7.22
N ALA A 177 2.24 -13.38 -6.97
CA ALA A 177 1.76 -14.47 -7.81
C ALA A 177 0.29 -14.81 -7.58
N MET A 178 -0.22 -14.54 -6.37
CA MET A 178 -1.55 -14.96 -5.93
C MET A 178 -2.64 -14.00 -6.42
N ALA A 179 -2.41 -12.70 -6.29
CA ALA A 179 -3.46 -11.70 -6.46
C ALA A 179 -2.95 -10.42 -7.14
N PRO A 180 -3.83 -9.70 -7.87
CA PRO A 180 -3.56 -8.31 -8.24
C PRO A 180 -3.28 -7.45 -6.99
N VAL A 181 -2.47 -6.41 -7.16
CA VAL A 181 -2.04 -5.53 -6.08
C VAL A 181 -2.35 -4.06 -6.39
N VAL A 182 -2.81 -3.34 -5.38
CA VAL A 182 -2.89 -1.87 -5.34
C VAL A 182 -1.75 -1.35 -4.48
N LEU A 183 -1.01 -0.38 -4.99
CA LEU A 183 0.18 0.16 -4.35
C LEU A 183 -0.03 1.64 -4.05
N THR A 184 0.22 2.05 -2.82
CA THR A 184 0.28 3.47 -2.42
C THR A 184 1.73 3.88 -2.16
N ARG A 185 2.06 5.15 -2.40
CA ARG A 185 3.43 5.67 -2.20
C ARG A 185 3.65 6.10 -0.74
N GLY A 186 4.74 5.63 -0.14
CA GLY A 186 5.16 6.07 1.19
C GLY A 186 6.18 7.21 1.18
N ASN A 187 6.50 7.76 2.35
CA ASN A 187 7.48 8.85 2.44
C ASN A 187 8.92 8.39 2.15
N HIS A 188 9.22 7.10 2.27
CA HIS A 188 10.51 6.54 1.84
C HIS A 188 10.68 6.55 0.31
N GLU A 189 9.58 6.66 -0.44
CA GLU A 189 9.57 6.79 -1.89
C GLU A 189 9.23 8.20 -2.39
N ASP A 190 9.39 9.22 -1.55
CA ASP A 190 9.11 10.59 -1.96
C ASP A 190 10.19 11.18 -2.90
N CYS A 191 9.99 12.44 -3.30
CA CYS A 191 10.87 13.14 -4.23
C CYS A 191 11.98 13.96 -3.54
N ARG A 192 12.23 13.80 -2.22
CA ARG A 192 13.22 14.62 -1.49
C ARG A 192 14.65 14.28 -1.85
N THR A 193 14.96 13.02 -2.18
CA THR A 193 16.33 12.62 -2.50
C THR A 193 16.76 13.26 -3.82
N PRO A 194 17.75 14.19 -3.82
CA PRO A 194 18.27 14.74 -5.07
C PRO A 194 19.07 13.67 -5.85
N PRO A 195 19.12 13.75 -7.19
CA PRO A 195 18.41 14.70 -8.05
C PRO A 195 16.94 14.31 -8.24
N ALA A 196 16.09 15.26 -8.66
CA ALA A 196 14.67 15.01 -9.02
C ALA A 196 14.49 13.96 -10.14
N THR A 197 15.58 13.59 -10.82
CA THR A 197 15.72 12.42 -11.68
C THR A 197 16.60 11.37 -11.00
N GLY A 198 16.02 10.23 -10.64
CA GLY A 198 16.69 9.20 -9.84
C GLY A 198 16.15 9.12 -8.41
N GLY A 199 16.82 8.37 -7.54
CA GLY A 199 16.39 8.18 -6.15
C GLY A 199 15.11 7.33 -5.99
N ALA A 200 14.56 7.32 -4.77
CA ALA A 200 13.43 6.48 -4.39
C ALA A 200 12.14 6.84 -5.16
N GLY A 201 11.84 8.13 -5.28
CA GLY A 201 10.67 8.59 -6.04
C GLY A 201 10.72 8.25 -7.53
N ALA A 202 11.89 8.29 -8.17
CA ALA A 202 12.00 7.80 -9.55
C ALA A 202 11.81 6.28 -9.64
N ALA A 203 12.28 5.51 -8.64
CA ALA A 203 12.03 4.07 -8.58
C ALA A 203 10.52 3.78 -8.46
N TRP A 204 9.80 4.54 -7.62
CA TRP A 204 8.35 4.48 -7.50
C TRP A 204 7.64 4.73 -8.83
N PHE A 205 7.86 5.90 -9.46
CA PHE A 205 7.20 6.23 -10.72
C PHE A 205 7.63 5.33 -11.87
N ARG A 206 8.75 4.60 -11.75
CA ARG A 206 9.19 3.67 -12.78
C ARG A 206 8.54 2.29 -12.67
N TYR A 207 8.30 1.79 -11.45
CA TYR A 207 7.94 0.38 -11.24
C TYR A 207 6.64 0.13 -10.47
N LEU A 208 6.17 1.08 -9.67
CA LEU A 208 5.14 0.83 -8.64
C LEU A 208 3.92 1.76 -8.75
N ALA A 209 4.08 2.96 -9.31
CA ALA A 209 3.00 3.93 -9.42
C ALA A 209 1.84 3.47 -10.33
N ASP A 210 0.64 3.99 -10.05
CA ASP A 210 -0.51 3.87 -10.95
C ASP A 210 -0.25 4.49 -12.34
N GLU A 211 0.62 5.51 -12.39
CA GLU A 211 1.09 6.15 -13.61
C GLU A 211 2.61 5.92 -13.77
N LEU A 212 2.98 4.90 -14.55
CA LEU A 212 4.40 4.59 -14.79
C LEU A 212 5.05 5.59 -15.76
N ARG A 213 6.29 6.00 -15.46
CA ARG A 213 7.05 7.03 -16.20
C ARG A 213 8.42 6.54 -16.66
N ALA A 214 8.75 6.87 -17.90
CA ALA A 214 10.00 6.46 -18.54
C ALA A 214 11.20 7.37 -18.25
N ASN A 215 10.93 8.65 -17.98
CA ASN A 215 11.93 9.72 -17.90
C ASN A 215 12.58 9.87 -16.51
N GLY A 216 12.24 8.99 -15.57
CA GLY A 216 12.75 9.06 -14.19
C GLY A 216 12.27 10.28 -13.41
N SER A 217 11.22 10.97 -13.86
CA SER A 217 10.66 12.14 -13.18
C SER A 217 9.83 11.75 -11.94
N CYS A 218 9.86 12.62 -10.94
CA CYS A 218 9.10 12.48 -9.71
C CYS A 218 8.09 13.64 -9.56
N SER A 219 6.89 13.34 -9.06
CA SER A 219 5.89 14.35 -8.67
C SER A 219 5.67 14.31 -7.16
N PHE A 220 5.70 15.46 -6.50
CA PHE A 220 5.43 15.56 -5.06
C PHE A 220 3.96 15.33 -4.74
N TYR A 221 3.05 15.76 -5.62
CA TYR A 221 1.60 15.71 -5.39
C TYR A 221 0.88 15.23 -6.66
N PRO A 222 1.05 13.95 -7.07
CA PRO A 222 0.20 13.39 -8.11
C PRO A 222 -1.28 13.45 -7.68
N ASP A 223 -2.19 13.54 -8.65
CA ASP A 223 -3.62 13.55 -8.37
C ASP A 223 -4.08 12.18 -7.84
N PRO A 224 -5.15 12.13 -7.02
CA PRO A 224 -5.72 10.87 -6.56
C PRO A 224 -6.17 10.00 -7.74
N VAL A 225 -5.99 8.68 -7.60
CA VAL A 225 -6.37 7.71 -8.63
C VAL A 225 -7.53 6.85 -8.12
N GLU A 226 -8.56 6.67 -8.95
CA GLU A 226 -9.63 5.72 -8.70
C GLU A 226 -9.30 4.35 -9.32
N ILE A 227 -9.22 3.33 -8.48
CA ILE A 227 -8.99 1.95 -8.88
C ILE A 227 -10.29 1.16 -8.65
N ARG A 228 -10.86 0.62 -9.74
CA ARG A 228 -12.16 -0.06 -9.71
C ARG A 228 -12.00 -1.57 -9.50
N ALA A 229 -12.23 -2.03 -8.28
CA ALA A 229 -12.31 -3.44 -7.94
C ALA A 229 -13.77 -3.94 -8.04
N GLY A 230 -14.33 -3.84 -9.26
CA GLY A 230 -15.74 -4.09 -9.50
C GLY A 230 -16.60 -3.00 -8.87
N VAL A 231 -17.53 -3.36 -7.96
CA VAL A 231 -18.38 -2.39 -7.23
C VAL A 231 -17.76 -1.85 -5.94
N LEU A 232 -16.52 -2.26 -5.62
CA LEU A 232 -15.67 -1.62 -4.60
C LEU A 232 -14.65 -0.74 -5.31
N HIS A 233 -14.61 0.54 -4.98
CA HIS A 233 -13.67 1.49 -5.54
C HIS A 233 -12.62 1.89 -4.50
N LEU A 234 -11.36 1.95 -4.90
CA LEU A 234 -10.25 2.37 -4.06
C LEU A 234 -9.75 3.73 -4.56
N LEU A 235 -9.77 4.74 -3.69
CA LEU A 235 -9.31 6.09 -3.98
C LEU A 235 -7.90 6.23 -3.39
N ASN A 236 -6.89 6.05 -4.24
CA ASN A 236 -5.48 6.12 -3.86
C ASN A 236 -5.05 7.59 -3.73
N VAL A 237 -4.72 8.02 -2.52
CA VAL A 237 -4.26 9.37 -2.21
C VAL A 237 -2.79 9.31 -1.83
N ASP A 238 -1.94 9.95 -2.63
CA ASP A 238 -0.50 10.03 -2.38
C ASP A 238 -0.20 11.03 -1.26
N SER A 239 -0.05 10.54 -0.04
CA SER A 239 0.23 11.36 1.14
C SER A 239 1.71 11.38 1.53
N SER A 240 2.60 10.89 0.66
CA SER A 240 4.03 10.73 0.98
C SER A 240 4.66 12.05 1.46
N PHE A 241 4.14 13.18 0.98
CA PHE A 241 4.64 14.52 1.27
C PHE A 241 3.68 15.39 2.09
N ALA A 242 2.73 14.80 2.84
CA ALA A 242 1.73 15.56 3.60
C ALA A 242 2.34 16.37 4.76
N ASP A 243 3.16 15.71 5.57
CA ASP A 243 4.00 16.31 6.60
C ASP A 243 5.38 15.64 6.51
N PRO A 244 6.28 16.12 5.64
CA PRO A 244 7.50 15.38 5.30
C PRO A 244 8.45 15.16 6.49
N ALA A 245 8.33 15.97 7.53
CA ALA A 245 9.18 15.91 8.73
C ALA A 245 8.46 15.32 9.94
N ASP A 246 7.21 14.85 9.78
CA ASP A 246 6.37 14.33 10.88
C ASP A 246 6.36 15.24 12.11
N SER A 247 6.20 16.53 11.81
CA SER A 247 6.39 17.65 12.74
C SER A 247 5.06 18.25 13.22
N GLY A 248 3.93 17.77 12.71
CA GLY A 248 2.62 18.40 12.83
C GLY A 248 2.43 19.58 11.87
N SER A 249 3.25 19.70 10.82
CA SER A 249 3.18 20.82 9.88
C SER A 249 1.87 20.80 9.10
N LEU A 250 1.23 21.97 8.98
CA LEU A 250 0.01 22.17 8.17
C LEU A 250 0.30 22.78 6.79
N ALA A 251 1.58 22.91 6.41
CA ALA A 251 1.99 23.66 5.23
C ALA A 251 1.30 23.19 3.93
N GLN A 252 1.00 21.90 3.81
CA GLN A 252 0.39 21.31 2.61
C GLN A 252 -1.13 21.22 2.65
N GLN A 253 -1.79 21.79 3.67
CA GLN A 253 -3.24 21.64 3.86
C GLN A 253 -4.03 21.99 2.60
N ALA A 254 -3.76 23.14 1.97
CA ALA A 254 -4.49 23.56 0.78
C ALA A 254 -4.33 22.60 -0.41
N THR A 255 -3.17 21.95 -0.54
CA THR A 255 -2.91 20.94 -1.57
C THR A 255 -3.74 19.70 -1.33
N TYR A 256 -3.70 19.16 -0.11
CA TYR A 256 -4.46 17.98 0.24
C TYR A 256 -5.97 18.24 0.30
N THR A 257 -6.41 19.47 0.62
CA THR A 257 -7.83 19.84 0.53
C THR A 257 -8.34 19.68 -0.90
N ARG A 258 -7.57 20.12 -1.91
CA ARG A 258 -7.95 19.90 -3.32
C ARG A 258 -7.99 18.43 -3.70
N GLN A 259 -7.05 17.62 -3.20
CA GLN A 259 -7.06 16.18 -3.44
C GLN A 259 -8.26 15.49 -2.78
N PHE A 260 -8.59 15.81 -1.53
CA PHE A 260 -9.78 15.26 -0.87
C PHE A 260 -11.10 15.79 -1.46
N GLU A 261 -11.09 16.98 -2.06
CA GLU A 261 -12.24 17.43 -2.86
C GLU A 261 -12.42 16.54 -4.10
N SER A 262 -11.35 16.18 -4.81
CA SER A 262 -11.39 15.23 -5.92
C SER A 262 -11.90 13.85 -5.48
N VAL A 263 -11.42 13.35 -4.33
CA VAL A 263 -11.93 12.11 -3.70
C VAL A 263 -13.44 12.16 -3.50
N ASN A 264 -13.96 13.26 -2.94
CA ASN A 264 -15.40 13.43 -2.73
C ASN A 264 -16.17 13.53 -4.06
N GLN A 265 -15.61 14.19 -5.07
CA GLN A 265 -16.22 14.30 -6.40
C GLN A 265 -16.29 12.94 -7.10
N LEU A 266 -15.24 12.12 -7.03
CA LEU A 266 -15.20 10.76 -7.57
C LEU A 266 -16.25 9.87 -6.88
N ALA A 267 -16.31 9.91 -5.55
CA ALA A 267 -17.29 9.15 -4.79
C ALA A 267 -18.76 9.56 -5.10
N ALA A 268 -18.98 10.83 -5.44
CA ALA A 268 -20.29 11.34 -5.82
C ALA A 268 -20.75 10.90 -7.23
N GLN A 269 -19.84 10.48 -8.10
CA GLN A 269 -20.19 10.03 -9.46
C GLN A 269 -20.92 8.68 -9.46
N GLN A 270 -20.65 7.82 -8.47
CA GLN A 270 -21.26 6.48 -8.39
C GLN A 270 -21.71 6.16 -6.96
N THR A 271 -22.77 6.83 -6.52
CA THR A 271 -23.32 6.75 -5.16
C THR A 271 -23.80 5.36 -4.74
N GLY A 272 -24.00 4.43 -5.70
CA GLY A 272 -24.35 3.03 -5.45
C GLY A 272 -23.16 2.09 -5.16
N HIS A 273 -21.92 2.59 -5.20
CA HIS A 273 -20.72 1.82 -4.89
C HIS A 273 -20.12 2.18 -3.54
N ASP A 274 -19.40 1.23 -2.97
CA ASP A 274 -18.60 1.43 -1.77
C ASP A 274 -17.21 1.89 -2.13
N TYR A 275 -16.67 2.82 -1.34
CA TYR A 275 -15.33 3.37 -1.55
C TYR A 275 -14.45 3.15 -0.32
N PHE A 276 -13.18 2.82 -0.54
CA PHE A 276 -12.12 2.99 0.46
C PHE A 276 -11.18 4.10 0.01
N VAL A 277 -10.75 4.94 0.94
CA VAL A 277 -9.57 5.79 0.71
C VAL A 277 -8.35 5.00 1.13
N VAL A 278 -7.36 4.90 0.24
CA VAL A 278 -6.07 4.27 0.54
C VAL A 278 -5.01 5.36 0.51
N THR A 279 -4.24 5.49 1.57
CA THR A 279 -3.22 6.54 1.75
C THR A 279 -2.05 5.96 2.51
N HIS A 280 -0.86 6.55 2.47
CA HIS A 280 0.24 6.04 3.29
C HIS A 280 0.16 6.55 4.72
N LYS A 281 0.10 7.88 4.87
CA LYS A 281 -0.01 8.54 6.16
C LYS A 281 -1.46 8.55 6.64
N PRO A 282 -1.71 8.22 7.92
CA PRO A 282 -3.06 8.11 8.46
C PRO A 282 -3.76 9.46 8.56
N VAL A 283 -5.09 9.47 8.41
CA VAL A 283 -5.87 10.72 8.51
C VAL A 283 -6.22 11.04 9.97
N TRP A 284 -6.71 10.05 10.72
CA TRP A 284 -7.23 10.25 12.10
C TRP A 284 -6.57 9.36 13.15
N MET A 285 -5.52 8.63 12.81
CA MET A 285 -4.88 7.69 13.74
C MET A 285 -4.38 8.41 15.01
N VAL A 286 -4.59 7.77 16.17
CA VAL A 286 -4.10 8.23 17.45
C VAL A 286 -2.75 7.59 17.73
N ARG A 287 -1.73 8.43 17.87
CA ARG A 287 -0.35 8.01 18.17
C ARG A 287 -0.18 7.72 19.66
N SER A 288 -0.61 8.64 20.50
CA SER A 288 -0.44 8.56 21.95
C SER A 288 -1.57 9.30 22.68
N VAL A 289 -1.88 8.86 23.89
CA VAL A 289 -2.97 9.40 24.74
C VAL A 289 -2.46 10.33 25.86
N GLY A 290 -1.24 10.86 25.71
CA GLY A 290 -0.68 11.83 26.66
C GLY A 290 -1.50 13.13 26.72
N PRO A 291 -1.18 14.07 27.63
CA PRO A 291 -1.62 15.44 27.52
C PRO A 291 -0.58 16.26 26.74
N PRO A 292 -0.82 16.66 25.48
CA PRO A 292 -2.04 16.49 24.67
C PRO A 292 -2.12 15.14 23.95
N LEU A 293 -3.34 14.76 23.52
CA LEU A 293 -3.53 13.62 22.63
C LEU A 293 -2.82 13.92 21.31
N GLU A 294 -2.04 12.95 20.82
CA GLU A 294 -1.25 13.13 19.61
C GLU A 294 -1.84 12.31 18.45
N THR A 295 -1.98 12.95 17.30
CA THR A 295 -2.29 12.31 16.01
C THR A 295 -1.06 12.37 15.10
N PHE A 296 -1.04 11.51 14.09
CA PHE A 296 0.13 11.38 13.20
C PHE A 296 0.25 12.48 12.16
N THR A 297 -0.84 12.81 11.46
CA THR A 297 -0.76 13.68 10.28
C THR A 297 -1.87 14.73 10.28
N PRO A 298 -1.81 15.72 11.19
CA PRO A 298 -2.86 16.74 11.37
C PRO A 298 -3.26 17.47 10.08
N VAL A 299 -2.33 17.62 9.13
CA VAL A 299 -2.60 18.26 7.83
C VAL A 299 -3.64 17.51 7.00
N LEU A 300 -3.73 16.18 7.08
CA LEU A 300 -4.69 15.39 6.31
C LEU A 300 -6.10 15.49 6.90
N GLU A 301 -6.28 15.41 8.21
CA GLU A 301 -7.60 15.65 8.83
C GLU A 301 -8.10 17.08 8.59
N ARG A 302 -7.21 18.08 8.63
CA ARG A 302 -7.52 19.48 8.32
C ARG A 302 -7.83 19.66 6.85
N ALA A 303 -7.19 18.89 5.98
CA ALA A 303 -7.47 18.91 4.56
C ALA A 303 -8.87 18.39 4.24
N VAL A 304 -9.27 17.26 4.84
CA VAL A 304 -10.64 16.72 4.74
C VAL A 304 -11.66 17.73 5.28
N ALA A 305 -11.40 18.34 6.44
CA ALA A 305 -12.27 19.36 7.02
C ALA A 305 -12.40 20.62 6.15
N GLY A 306 -11.39 20.91 5.31
CA GLY A 306 -11.38 22.04 4.39
C GLY A 306 -12.10 21.81 3.06
N THR A 307 -12.55 20.58 2.78
CA THR A 307 -13.36 20.28 1.58
C THR A 307 -14.71 20.99 1.64
N THR A 308 -15.39 21.12 0.50
CA THR A 308 -16.74 21.71 0.42
C THR A 308 -17.73 20.97 1.32
N LEU A 309 -17.59 19.65 1.44
CA LEU A 309 -18.41 18.82 2.32
C LEU A 309 -18.01 18.93 3.80
N GLY A 310 -16.81 19.44 4.10
CA GLY A 310 -16.22 19.44 5.44
C GLY A 310 -15.95 18.04 6.02
N ARG A 311 -16.06 17.00 5.19
CA ARG A 311 -15.98 15.57 5.53
C ARG A 311 -15.77 14.74 4.26
N LEU A 312 -15.47 13.45 4.42
CA LEU A 312 -15.51 12.48 3.32
C LEU A 312 -16.95 12.08 2.97
N ALA A 313 -17.21 11.77 1.70
CA ALA A 313 -18.51 11.31 1.21
C ALA A 313 -19.06 10.09 1.98
N ASP A 314 -20.39 9.97 2.08
CA ASP A 314 -21.05 8.96 2.93
C ASP A 314 -20.80 7.51 2.49
N ASN A 315 -20.59 7.30 1.20
CA ASN A 315 -20.26 6.00 0.61
C ASN A 315 -18.76 5.65 0.70
N ILE A 316 -17.91 6.52 1.26
CA ILE A 316 -16.57 6.15 1.70
C ILE A 316 -16.70 5.39 3.02
N ARG A 317 -16.45 4.09 2.98
CA ARG A 317 -16.69 3.12 4.06
C ARG A 317 -15.52 3.02 5.03
N MET A 318 -14.30 3.31 4.59
CA MET A 318 -13.07 3.13 5.37
C MET A 318 -11.92 3.98 4.81
N VAL A 319 -11.01 4.39 5.69
CA VAL A 319 -9.67 4.88 5.31
C VAL A 319 -8.64 3.83 5.74
N VAL A 320 -7.78 3.40 4.82
CA VAL A 320 -6.74 2.41 5.03
C VAL A 320 -5.37 3.05 4.84
N SER A 321 -4.47 2.91 5.80
CA SER A 321 -3.12 3.50 5.72
C SER A 321 -2.02 2.69 6.39
N GLY A 322 -0.78 3.18 6.34
CA GLY A 322 0.41 2.62 7.00
C GLY A 322 1.15 3.71 7.80
N HIS A 323 2.45 3.88 7.52
CA HIS A 323 3.37 4.88 8.08
C HIS A 323 3.75 4.64 9.55
N ALA A 324 2.76 4.50 10.42
CA ALA A 324 3.00 4.14 11.80
C ALA A 324 3.26 2.64 11.92
N HIS A 325 4.39 2.25 12.53
CA HIS A 325 4.85 0.85 12.56
C HIS A 325 4.08 -0.02 13.57
N LEU A 326 2.77 -0.09 13.42
CA LEU A 326 1.82 -0.84 14.25
C LEU A 326 0.53 -1.15 13.45
N TYR A 327 -0.37 -1.92 14.05
CA TYR A 327 -1.78 -1.99 13.62
C TYR A 327 -2.67 -1.19 14.56
N GLN A 328 -3.54 -0.33 14.01
CA GLN A 328 -4.60 0.32 14.77
C GLN A 328 -5.87 0.43 13.94
N MET A 329 -7.00 0.03 14.52
CA MET A 329 -8.33 0.37 14.03
C MET A 329 -8.98 1.32 15.03
N ILE A 330 -9.52 2.44 14.54
CA ILE A 330 -10.43 3.30 15.30
C ILE A 330 -11.70 3.60 14.50
N ASP A 331 -12.81 3.76 15.21
CA ASP A 331 -14.06 4.26 14.64
C ASP A 331 -14.71 5.34 15.50
N PHE A 332 -15.74 5.98 14.98
CA PHE A 332 -16.40 7.13 15.60
C PHE A 332 -17.90 6.92 15.84
N ASN A 333 -18.48 5.84 15.29
CA ASN A 333 -19.93 5.64 15.21
C ASN A 333 -20.68 6.87 14.63
N THR A 334 -20.16 7.41 13.52
CA THR A 334 -20.75 8.54 12.80
C THR A 334 -20.65 8.32 11.29
N THR A 335 -20.94 9.34 10.49
CA THR A 335 -20.68 9.35 9.05
C THR A 335 -19.19 9.37 8.70
N ARG A 336 -18.30 9.71 9.64
CA ARG A 336 -16.85 9.62 9.44
C ARG A 336 -16.46 8.14 9.28
N PRO A 337 -15.78 7.76 8.19
CA PRO A 337 -15.31 6.39 8.05
C PRO A 337 -14.28 6.05 9.14
N PRO A 338 -14.24 4.80 9.61
CA PRO A 338 -13.16 4.32 10.46
C PRO A 338 -11.80 4.44 9.76
N GLN A 339 -10.76 4.56 10.58
CA GLN A 339 -9.37 4.57 10.17
C GLN A 339 -8.75 3.22 10.54
N VAL A 340 -8.15 2.55 9.56
CA VAL A 340 -7.41 1.29 9.73
C VAL A 340 -5.97 1.53 9.29
N THR A 341 -5.06 1.59 10.26
CA THR A 341 -3.62 1.72 10.03
C THR A 341 -2.94 0.36 10.13
N VAL A 342 -2.14 0.02 9.13
CA VAL A 342 -1.48 -1.28 8.91
C VAL A 342 -0.04 -1.03 8.46
N GLY A 343 0.83 -0.60 9.37
CA GLY A 343 2.25 -0.33 9.06
C GLY A 343 3.24 -1.30 9.70
N PHE A 344 2.80 -2.51 10.02
CA PHE A 344 3.55 -3.46 10.84
C PHE A 344 4.02 -4.69 10.06
N SER A 345 4.20 -4.58 8.74
CA SER A 345 4.47 -5.74 7.88
C SER A 345 5.94 -6.07 7.63
N GLY A 346 6.88 -5.37 8.27
CA GLY A 346 8.27 -5.82 8.34
C GLY A 346 9.28 -4.75 8.77
N GLY A 347 9.03 -3.50 8.43
CA GLY A 347 9.88 -2.35 8.76
C GLY A 347 9.89 -2.07 10.27
N ALA A 348 11.07 -1.71 10.78
CA ALA A 348 11.28 -1.31 12.16
C ALA A 348 11.78 0.14 12.21
N PRO A 349 11.77 0.82 13.39
CA PRO A 349 11.33 0.34 14.70
C PRO A 349 9.81 0.26 14.84
N LEU A 350 9.34 -0.83 15.45
CA LEU A 350 7.92 -1.00 15.77
C LEU A 350 7.47 0.01 16.84
N GLU A 351 6.28 0.55 16.62
CA GLU A 351 5.63 1.45 17.57
C GLU A 351 4.77 0.69 18.56
N GLN A 352 4.65 1.18 19.80
CA GLN A 352 3.80 0.58 20.82
C GLN A 352 2.33 1.00 20.68
N GLY A 353 2.07 2.18 20.09
CA GLY A 353 0.73 2.76 20.00
C GLY A 353 0.15 3.19 21.35
N PRO A 354 -1.10 3.69 21.35
CA PRO A 354 -1.79 4.10 22.56
C PRO A 354 -2.40 2.92 23.32
N ASN A 355 -2.72 3.14 24.61
CA ASN A 355 -3.64 2.26 25.33
C ASN A 355 -5.08 2.55 24.86
N ASP A 356 -5.73 1.57 24.24
CA ASP A 356 -7.07 1.69 23.65
C ASP A 356 -8.12 2.24 24.64
N ALA A 357 -8.08 1.82 25.92
CA ALA A 357 -9.01 2.31 26.93
C ALA A 357 -8.85 3.82 27.22
N GLY A 358 -7.66 4.36 26.97
CA GLY A 358 -7.37 5.79 27.07
C GLY A 358 -7.76 6.59 25.81
N VAL A 359 -7.97 5.90 24.68
CA VAL A 359 -8.40 6.49 23.39
C VAL A 359 -9.92 6.62 23.34
N ILE A 360 -10.65 5.59 23.79
CA ILE A 360 -12.12 5.55 23.72
C ILE A 360 -12.73 6.76 24.44
N GLY A 361 -13.65 7.45 23.76
CA GLY A 361 -14.30 8.68 24.22
C GLY A 361 -13.47 9.95 24.06
N LYS A 362 -12.20 9.87 23.65
CA LYS A 362 -11.40 11.07 23.34
C LYS A 362 -11.78 11.63 21.98
N SER A 363 -11.80 12.95 21.89
CA SER A 363 -12.12 13.65 20.66
C SER A 363 -10.90 13.73 19.74
N VAL A 364 -11.05 13.27 18.50
CA VAL A 364 -10.00 13.24 17.47
C VAL A 364 -10.52 13.87 16.18
N GLY A 365 -9.61 14.46 15.39
CA GLY A 365 -9.93 15.00 14.09
C GLY A 365 -10.45 16.43 14.09
N THR A 366 -10.68 16.93 12.88
CA THR A 366 -11.36 18.19 12.62
C THR A 366 -12.56 17.91 11.70
N PRO A 367 -13.81 18.24 12.07
CA PRO A 367 -14.23 18.61 13.43
C PRO A 367 -13.94 17.49 14.44
N LEU A 368 -13.85 17.84 15.72
CA LEU A 368 -13.60 16.88 16.79
C LEU A 368 -14.76 15.88 16.90
N GLN A 369 -14.45 14.58 16.91
CA GLN A 369 -15.43 13.51 17.15
C GLN A 369 -14.87 12.50 18.16
N PRO A 370 -15.70 12.00 19.10
CA PRO A 370 -15.26 11.00 20.06
C PRO A 370 -14.96 9.67 19.36
N VAL A 371 -13.83 9.05 19.70
CA VAL A 371 -13.54 7.68 19.29
C VAL A 371 -14.50 6.73 20.01
N ASN A 372 -15.18 5.85 19.26
CA ASN A 372 -16.15 4.90 19.78
C ASN A 372 -15.50 3.53 20.06
N HIS A 373 -14.69 3.01 19.14
CA HIS A 373 -13.82 1.86 19.40
C HIS A 373 -12.38 2.11 18.99
N SER A 374 -11.44 1.43 19.67
CA SER A 374 -10.02 1.43 19.37
C SER A 374 -9.47 0.02 19.60
N VAL A 375 -8.71 -0.51 18.63
CA VAL A 375 -7.99 -1.78 18.75
C VAL A 375 -6.59 -1.60 18.21
N THR A 376 -5.58 -1.74 19.06
CA THR A 376 -4.17 -1.55 18.72
C THR A 376 -3.36 -2.84 18.90
N GLN A 377 -2.46 -3.14 17.97
CA GLN A 377 -1.40 -4.15 18.12
C GLN A 377 -0.05 -3.47 17.90
N GLY A 378 0.58 -3.07 19.00
CA GLY A 378 1.90 -2.43 19.00
C GLY A 378 3.04 -3.38 19.35
N GLY A 379 4.26 -3.03 18.97
CA GLY A 379 5.48 -3.76 19.31
C GLY A 379 5.60 -5.14 18.66
N VAL A 380 4.76 -5.44 17.67
CA VAL A 380 4.72 -6.73 16.98
C VAL A 380 4.59 -6.56 15.47
N PHE A 381 5.06 -7.55 14.70
CA PHE A 381 4.87 -7.62 13.26
C PHE A 381 3.62 -8.42 12.87
N GLY A 382 3.11 -8.17 11.66
CA GLY A 382 1.94 -8.83 11.10
C GLY A 382 1.38 -8.15 9.85
N TYR A 383 0.12 -8.47 9.54
CA TYR A 383 -0.64 -7.85 8.47
C TYR A 383 -2.13 -7.84 8.81
N ALA A 384 -2.96 -7.16 8.02
CA ALA A 384 -4.40 -7.19 8.21
C ALA A 384 -5.11 -7.88 7.03
N ALA A 385 -6.30 -8.41 7.27
CA ALA A 385 -7.17 -8.93 6.24
C ALA A 385 -8.59 -8.40 6.41
N LEU A 386 -9.25 -8.15 5.28
CA LEU A 386 -10.67 -7.85 5.20
C LEU A 386 -11.36 -9.01 4.49
N ASN A 387 -12.28 -9.68 5.17
CA ASN A 387 -13.10 -10.74 4.60
C ASN A 387 -14.54 -10.24 4.43
N ARG A 388 -15.13 -10.49 3.27
CA ARG A 388 -16.50 -10.07 3.02
C ARG A 388 -17.47 -10.89 3.86
N ASN A 389 -18.28 -10.21 4.68
CA ASN A 389 -19.32 -10.82 5.50
C ASN A 389 -20.65 -10.09 5.29
N ALA A 390 -21.70 -10.80 4.86
CA ALA A 390 -23.05 -10.26 4.67
C ALA A 390 -23.17 -8.91 3.91
N GLY A 391 -22.23 -8.61 3.00
CA GLY A 391 -22.20 -7.35 2.25
C GLY A 391 -21.33 -6.24 2.85
N THR A 392 -20.73 -6.47 4.01
CA THR A 392 -19.74 -5.61 4.68
C THR A 392 -18.40 -6.36 4.83
N TRP A 393 -17.59 -6.00 5.83
CA TRP A 393 -16.22 -6.48 6.03
C TRP A 393 -15.93 -6.89 7.47
N ASP A 394 -15.38 -8.09 7.65
CA ASP A 394 -14.70 -8.51 8.86
C ASP A 394 -13.21 -8.17 8.74
N LEU A 395 -12.72 -7.35 9.66
CA LEU A 395 -11.32 -6.95 9.78
C LEU A 395 -10.62 -7.81 10.83
N THR A 396 -9.49 -8.40 10.46
CA THR A 396 -8.62 -9.16 11.35
C THR A 396 -7.18 -8.71 11.21
N ALA A 397 -6.47 -8.60 12.34
CA ALA A 397 -5.01 -8.55 12.34
C ALA A 397 -4.46 -9.99 12.37
N HIS A 398 -3.33 -10.23 11.72
CA HIS A 398 -2.67 -11.51 11.62
C HIS A 398 -1.22 -11.39 12.08
N ASP A 399 -0.70 -12.43 12.72
CA ASP A 399 0.73 -12.54 13.02
C ASP A 399 1.56 -12.92 11.78
N PRO A 400 2.91 -12.99 11.87
CA PRO A 400 3.74 -13.37 10.73
C PRO A 400 3.50 -14.79 10.19
N ALA A 401 2.90 -15.68 10.97
CA ALA A 401 2.52 -17.03 10.53
C ALA A 401 1.12 -17.07 9.86
N GLY A 402 0.40 -15.94 9.86
CA GLY A 402 -0.95 -15.83 9.30
C GLY A 402 -2.06 -16.19 10.28
N ALA A 403 -1.76 -16.50 11.54
CA ALA A 403 -2.78 -16.73 12.55
C ALA A 403 -3.44 -15.40 12.94
N VAL A 404 -4.77 -15.41 13.11
CA VAL A 404 -5.50 -14.24 13.60
C VAL A 404 -4.98 -13.86 14.99
N ARG A 405 -4.67 -12.58 15.16
CA ARG A 405 -4.21 -11.98 16.41
C ARG A 405 -5.25 -10.96 16.88
N GLY A 406 -5.71 -11.11 18.11
CA GLY A 406 -6.71 -10.22 18.68
C GLY A 406 -8.13 -10.57 18.23
N GLN A 407 -8.96 -9.54 18.10
CA GLN A 407 -10.39 -9.67 17.82
C GLN A 407 -10.69 -9.67 16.32
N THR A 408 -11.83 -10.23 15.95
CA THR A 408 -12.43 -10.00 14.62
C THR A 408 -13.41 -8.84 14.73
N CYS A 409 -13.25 -7.81 13.91
CA CYS A 409 -14.08 -6.61 13.96
C CYS A 409 -14.93 -6.49 12.69
N THR A 410 -16.25 -6.60 12.82
CA THR A 410 -17.18 -6.46 11.69
C THR A 410 -17.59 -5.01 11.50
N LEU A 411 -17.34 -4.46 10.31
CA LEU A 411 -17.81 -3.13 9.94
C LEU A 411 -19.33 -3.11 9.81
N SER A 412 -20.02 -2.14 10.42
CA SER A 412 -21.46 -2.00 10.28
C SER A 412 -21.86 -1.78 8.81
N GLY A 413 -23.08 -2.17 8.43
CA GLY A 413 -23.64 -1.86 7.10
C GLY A 413 -24.12 -0.41 6.95
N SER A 414 -24.14 0.38 8.03
CA SER A 414 -24.69 1.73 8.05
C SER A 414 -23.72 2.76 7.47
N THR A 415 -24.22 3.68 6.64
CA THR A 415 -23.46 4.87 6.17
C THR A 415 -23.60 6.07 7.10
N ALA A 416 -24.58 6.06 8.01
CA ALA A 416 -24.77 7.11 9.01
C ALA A 416 -23.98 6.86 10.30
N ASN A 417 -23.80 5.58 10.65
CA ASN A 417 -23.18 5.10 11.88
C ASN A 417 -22.13 4.04 11.52
N LYS A 418 -21.00 4.49 10.98
CA LYS A 418 -19.89 3.62 10.57
C LYS A 418 -19.10 3.27 11.83
N GLU A 419 -19.26 2.03 12.28
CA GLU A 419 -18.59 1.49 13.46
C GLU A 419 -18.16 0.06 13.21
N PHE A 420 -17.18 -0.40 13.98
CA PHE A 420 -16.79 -1.79 14.06
C PHE A 420 -17.36 -2.43 15.32
N VAL A 421 -17.85 -3.66 15.19
CA VAL A 421 -18.25 -4.50 16.32
C VAL A 421 -17.26 -5.65 16.43
N CYS A 422 -16.42 -5.60 17.46
CA CYS A 422 -15.37 -6.58 17.67
C CYS A 422 -15.82 -7.73 18.58
N HIS A 423 -15.48 -8.97 18.21
CA HIS A 423 -15.88 -10.19 18.88
C HIS A 423 -14.76 -11.24 18.93
#